data_AF-A0A537RIJ5-F1
#
_entry.id   AF-A0A537RIJ5-F1
#
_cell.length_a   1.000
_cell.length_b   1.000
_cell.length_c   1.000
_cell.angle_alpha   90.00
_cell.angle_beta   90.00
_cell.angle_gamma   90.00
#
_symmetry.space_group_name_H-M   'P 1'
#
loop_
_entity.id
_entity.type
_entity.pdbx_description
1 polymer ?
#
loop_
_entity_poly.entity_id
_entity_poly.type
_entity_poly.pdbx_seq_one_letter_code
_entity_poly.pdbx_strand_id
1 'polypeptide(L)'
;MRKARRRALIVGGSMSGLLAALLLQRAGWQVDVFERVEGELADRGAGIVAQPDLIETLRRLGIDASDLGVEITTRKTLDTSGRLAGEFACPQVLTAWERVYRLLRDAFPREHYHRGRSVSGFVQTERSVLAQFGDGGEAKADLLVGADGLRSSIRQQCLPQLVPSYVGYVAWRALIAEAAFPPTIHRELFDSMVFCLPPGEQFLGYPIAGPNNDLRPGQRRYNVVWYRPADEGSELKRLLTDETGTTHTISIPPPLIRREAIAQMRAAAERLLAPQFRAVVRMIEEPILQPIYDLETPRMAFGRVAIIGDAAFVARPHVAAGVAKAADDAAAMAAALDADEVEPALRRFEAQRLPVGRRIIERARHLGAYLQATQTAEERARSRRHRIPEAVLAETAVLDFLRE
;
A
#
# COMPACT_ATOMS: atom_id res chain seq x y z
N MET A 1 -8.12 -41.07 -15.33
CA MET A 1 -8.81 -40.43 -14.19
C MET A 1 -8.26 -39.01 -14.02
N ARG A 2 -9.10 -37.99 -14.08
CA ARG A 2 -8.68 -36.59 -13.93
C ARG A 2 -8.38 -36.34 -12.44
N LYS A 3 -7.14 -35.98 -12.09
CA LYS A 3 -6.73 -35.70 -10.70
C LYS A 3 -7.71 -34.68 -10.10
N ALA A 4 -8.24 -34.95 -8.89
CA ALA A 4 -9.17 -34.02 -8.24
C ALA A 4 -8.51 -32.63 -8.11
N ARG A 5 -9.26 -31.59 -8.44
CA ARG A 5 -8.76 -30.21 -8.45
C ARG A 5 -8.50 -29.76 -7.01
N ARG A 6 -7.27 -29.35 -6.69
CA ARG A 6 -6.91 -28.84 -5.35
C ARG A 6 -7.68 -27.55 -5.05
N ARG A 7 -8.06 -27.33 -3.80
CA ARG A 7 -8.84 -26.17 -3.35
C ARG A 7 -8.01 -25.23 -2.48
N ALA A 8 -8.13 -23.93 -2.72
CA ALA A 8 -7.51 -22.87 -1.92
C ALA A 8 -8.55 -21.86 -1.44
N LEU A 9 -8.44 -21.43 -0.19
CA LEU A 9 -9.23 -20.33 0.38
C LEU A 9 -8.32 -19.12 0.57
N ILE A 10 -8.73 -17.97 0.04
CA ILE A 10 -8.00 -16.71 0.19
C ILE A 10 -8.81 -15.80 1.11
N VAL A 11 -8.20 -15.34 2.19
CA VAL A 11 -8.81 -14.44 3.17
C VAL A 11 -8.31 -13.03 2.90
N GLY A 12 -9.20 -12.14 2.47
CA GLY A 12 -8.89 -10.80 1.99
C GLY A 12 -9.00 -10.70 0.47
N GLY A 13 -9.93 -9.89 -0.01
CA GLY A 13 -10.28 -9.76 -1.42
C GLY A 13 -9.74 -8.50 -2.09
N SER A 14 -8.63 -7.96 -1.60
CA SER A 14 -7.90 -6.82 -2.18
C SER A 14 -6.79 -7.31 -3.12
N MET A 15 -5.81 -6.45 -3.42
CA MET A 15 -4.72 -6.66 -4.38
C MET A 15 -3.98 -7.99 -4.17
N SER A 16 -3.40 -8.22 -2.99
CA SER A 16 -2.62 -9.44 -2.70
C SER A 16 -3.46 -10.71 -2.86
N GLY A 17 -4.71 -10.67 -2.38
CA GLY A 17 -5.62 -11.81 -2.43
C GLY A 17 -6.07 -12.14 -3.85
N LEU A 18 -6.44 -11.12 -4.64
CA LEU A 18 -6.85 -11.31 -6.03
C LEU A 18 -5.68 -11.74 -6.91
N LEU A 19 -4.48 -11.19 -6.72
CA LEU A 19 -3.27 -11.65 -7.41
C LEU A 19 -2.99 -13.12 -7.12
N ALA A 20 -3.01 -13.53 -5.84
CA ALA A 20 -2.84 -14.92 -5.45
C ALA A 20 -3.94 -15.81 -6.05
N ALA A 21 -5.20 -15.36 -6.01
CA ALA A 21 -6.33 -16.15 -6.50
C ALA A 21 -6.24 -16.40 -8.00
N LEU A 22 -5.95 -15.37 -8.80
CA LEU A 22 -5.82 -15.48 -10.25
C LEU A 22 -4.61 -16.36 -10.64
N LEU A 23 -3.47 -16.19 -9.97
CA LEU A 23 -2.28 -17.00 -10.24
C LEU A 23 -2.50 -18.48 -9.87
N LEU A 24 -3.14 -18.77 -8.74
CA LEU A 24 -3.50 -20.13 -8.35
C LEU A 24 -4.53 -20.75 -9.31
N GLN A 25 -5.52 -19.98 -9.79
CA GLN A 25 -6.46 -20.45 -10.82
C GLN A 25 -5.75 -20.85 -12.10
N ARG A 26 -4.76 -20.07 -12.55
CA ARG A 26 -3.91 -20.41 -13.72
C ARG A 26 -3.08 -21.68 -13.48
N ALA A 27 -2.62 -21.90 -12.24
CA ALA A 27 -1.97 -23.14 -11.82
C ALA A 27 -2.96 -24.31 -11.59
N GLY A 28 -4.22 -24.18 -12.01
CA GLY A 28 -5.21 -25.25 -11.97
C GLY A 28 -5.91 -25.45 -10.62
N TRP A 29 -5.76 -24.55 -9.66
CA TRP A 29 -6.49 -24.63 -8.38
C TRP A 29 -7.94 -24.17 -8.53
N GLN A 30 -8.83 -24.71 -7.71
CA GLN A 30 -10.14 -24.11 -7.44
C GLN A 30 -9.95 -23.14 -6.27
N VAL A 31 -10.35 -21.88 -6.45
CA VAL A 31 -10.05 -20.82 -5.48
C VAL A 31 -11.34 -20.11 -5.10
N ASP A 32 -11.55 -19.93 -3.79
CA ASP A 32 -12.60 -19.08 -3.22
C ASP A 32 -11.94 -17.93 -2.43
N VAL A 33 -12.37 -16.70 -2.68
CA VAL A 33 -11.90 -15.48 -2.02
C VAL A 33 -12.96 -14.99 -1.06
N PHE A 34 -12.61 -14.74 0.20
CA PHE A 34 -13.51 -14.21 1.22
C PHE A 34 -13.08 -12.79 1.60
N GLU A 35 -13.97 -11.83 1.35
CA GLU A 35 -13.79 -10.43 1.70
C GLU A 35 -14.78 -10.03 2.80
N ARG A 36 -14.28 -9.40 3.86
CA ARG A 36 -15.10 -8.97 5.02
C ARG A 36 -15.99 -7.79 4.69
N VAL A 37 -15.60 -6.95 3.74
CA VAL A 37 -16.40 -5.79 3.31
C VAL A 37 -17.54 -6.26 2.40
N GLU A 38 -18.75 -5.81 2.70
CA GLU A 38 -19.95 -6.13 1.92
C GLU A 38 -20.04 -5.31 0.62
N GLY A 39 -19.67 -4.03 0.68
CA GLY A 39 -19.65 -3.12 -0.47
C GLY A 39 -18.39 -3.22 -1.33
N GLU A 40 -18.29 -2.33 -2.32
CA GLU A 40 -17.02 -2.11 -3.04
C GLU A 40 -15.96 -1.56 -2.08
N LEU A 41 -14.71 -2.01 -2.26
CA LEU A 41 -13.60 -1.45 -1.53
C LEU A 41 -13.38 0.01 -1.97
N ALA A 42 -13.57 0.93 -1.04
CA ALA A 42 -13.43 2.36 -1.30
C ALA A 42 -11.96 2.78 -1.48
N ASP A 43 -11.70 3.62 -2.48
CA ASP A 43 -10.41 4.30 -2.64
C ASP A 43 -10.19 5.26 -1.46
N ARG A 44 -9.04 5.15 -0.80
CA ARG A 44 -8.65 5.99 0.34
C ARG A 44 -7.63 7.04 -0.07
N GLY A 45 -7.78 7.61 -1.26
CA GLY A 45 -6.84 8.56 -1.83
C GLY A 45 -5.47 7.93 -2.08
N ALA A 46 -5.48 6.73 -2.67
CA ALA A 46 -4.29 5.90 -2.82
C ALA A 46 -3.76 5.95 -4.25
N GLY A 47 -3.05 7.03 -4.60
CA GLY A 47 -2.07 6.96 -5.67
C GLY A 47 -1.00 5.92 -5.34
N ILE A 48 -0.58 5.16 -6.36
CA ILE A 48 0.51 4.18 -6.29
C ILE A 48 1.40 4.32 -7.53
N VAL A 49 2.68 3.98 -7.36
CA VAL A 49 3.59 3.79 -8.49
C VAL A 49 3.40 2.38 -9.02
N ALA A 50 3.09 2.24 -10.31
CA ALA A 50 3.00 0.94 -10.96
C ALA A 50 4.41 0.41 -11.22
N GLN A 51 4.90 -0.38 -10.26
CA GLN A 51 6.23 -0.99 -10.36
C GLN A 51 6.28 -2.01 -11.52
N PRO A 52 7.46 -2.22 -12.15
CA PRO A 52 7.62 -3.16 -13.26
C PRO A 52 7.11 -4.57 -12.93
N ASP A 53 7.34 -5.06 -11.72
CA ASP A 53 6.94 -6.41 -11.27
C ASP A 53 5.41 -6.58 -11.24
N LEU A 54 4.68 -5.51 -10.88
CA LEU A 54 3.22 -5.50 -10.95
C LEU A 54 2.75 -5.58 -12.41
N ILE A 55 3.33 -4.76 -13.29
CA ILE A 55 2.96 -4.71 -14.72
C ILE A 55 3.23 -6.08 -15.37
N GLU A 56 4.36 -6.69 -15.07
CA GLU A 56 4.70 -8.03 -15.55
C GLU A 56 3.75 -9.10 -15.02
N THR A 57 3.34 -9.01 -13.75
CA THR A 57 2.36 -9.94 -13.19
C THR A 57 0.99 -9.81 -13.86
N LEU A 58 0.51 -8.58 -14.12
CA LEU A 58 -0.73 -8.34 -14.86
C LEU A 58 -0.66 -8.92 -16.28
N ARG A 59 0.46 -8.72 -16.97
CA ARG A 59 0.70 -9.30 -18.31
C ARG A 59 0.64 -10.83 -18.29
N ARG A 60 1.27 -11.49 -17.30
CA ARG A 60 1.21 -12.96 -17.13
C ARG A 60 -0.19 -13.48 -16.86
N LEU A 61 -1.03 -12.66 -16.22
CA LEU A 61 -2.44 -12.96 -16.00
C LEU A 61 -3.29 -12.76 -17.26
N GLY A 62 -2.74 -12.14 -18.32
CA GLY A 62 -3.47 -11.77 -19.54
C GLY A 62 -4.30 -10.50 -19.38
N ILE A 63 -4.00 -9.69 -18.36
CA ILE A 63 -4.66 -8.41 -18.10
C ILE A 63 -3.88 -7.32 -18.83
N ASP A 64 -4.58 -6.53 -19.64
CA ASP A 64 -3.98 -5.40 -20.33
C ASP A 64 -3.60 -4.30 -19.32
N ALA A 65 -2.35 -3.86 -19.41
CA ALA A 65 -1.74 -2.87 -18.54
C ALA A 65 -1.12 -1.70 -19.33
N SER A 66 -1.43 -1.55 -20.63
CA SER A 66 -0.95 -0.40 -21.43
C SER A 66 -1.44 0.92 -20.84
N ASP A 67 -2.71 0.98 -20.44
CA ASP A 67 -3.38 2.19 -19.97
C ASP A 67 -3.55 2.17 -18.45
N LEU A 68 -2.50 1.74 -17.75
CA LEU A 68 -2.55 1.53 -16.31
C LEU A 68 -2.56 2.85 -15.53
N GLY A 69 -1.98 3.92 -16.07
CA GLY A 69 -1.85 5.19 -15.35
C GLY A 69 -1.27 6.31 -16.20
N VAL A 70 -0.86 7.38 -15.53
CA VAL A 70 -0.22 8.55 -16.15
C VAL A 70 1.28 8.31 -16.21
N GLU A 71 1.86 8.42 -17.40
CA GLU A 71 3.29 8.35 -17.59
C GLU A 71 3.96 9.68 -17.21
N ILE A 72 5.03 9.59 -16.44
CA ILE A 72 5.95 10.70 -16.18
C ILE A 72 7.36 10.30 -16.58
N THR A 73 8.19 11.27 -16.95
CA THR A 73 9.60 11.07 -17.29
C THR A 73 10.55 11.60 -16.23
N THR A 74 10.08 12.54 -15.40
CA THR A 74 10.92 13.32 -14.49
C THR A 74 10.29 13.44 -13.10
N ARG A 75 11.18 13.57 -12.12
CA ARG A 75 10.86 13.92 -10.74
C ARG A 75 11.56 15.22 -10.38
N LYS A 76 10.90 16.06 -9.58
CA LYS A 76 11.38 17.42 -9.27
C LYS A 76 11.28 17.70 -7.78
N THR A 77 12.20 18.49 -7.26
CA THR A 77 12.12 19.04 -5.90
C THR A 77 12.02 20.56 -5.96
N LEU A 78 11.10 21.14 -5.22
CA LEU A 78 10.96 22.59 -5.06
C LEU A 78 11.51 23.02 -3.70
N ASP A 79 12.27 24.11 -3.67
CA ASP A 79 12.64 24.79 -2.44
C ASP A 79 11.43 25.54 -1.83
N THR A 80 11.57 26.03 -0.60
CA THR A 80 10.49 26.74 0.11
C THR A 80 10.09 28.07 -0.55
N SER A 81 10.91 28.60 -1.46
CA SER A 81 10.59 29.77 -2.29
C SER A 81 9.86 29.42 -3.59
N GLY A 82 9.74 28.12 -3.91
CA GLY A 82 9.07 27.63 -5.13
C GLY A 82 9.99 27.48 -6.33
N ARG A 83 11.31 27.60 -6.16
CA ARG A 83 12.28 27.37 -7.24
C ARG A 83 12.65 25.90 -7.34
N LEU A 84 12.96 25.45 -8.55
CA LEU A 84 13.48 24.12 -8.79
C LEU A 84 14.83 23.94 -8.09
N ALA A 85 14.87 23.04 -7.13
CA ALA A 85 16.06 22.70 -6.34
C ALA A 85 16.77 21.44 -6.88
N GLY A 86 16.05 20.59 -7.60
CA GLY A 86 16.61 19.38 -8.22
C GLY A 86 15.64 18.74 -9.19
N GLU A 87 16.18 18.05 -10.18
CA GLU A 87 15.44 17.31 -11.19
C GLU A 87 16.15 15.99 -11.49
N PHE A 88 15.38 14.93 -11.66
CA PHE A 88 15.91 13.59 -11.88
C PHE A 88 15.07 12.85 -12.92
N ALA A 89 15.73 12.28 -13.93
CA ALA A 89 15.06 11.46 -14.94
C ALA A 89 14.70 10.10 -14.32
N CYS A 90 13.40 9.82 -14.21
CA CYS A 90 12.88 8.57 -13.68
C CYS A 90 11.53 8.29 -14.36
N PRO A 91 11.55 7.62 -15.53
CA PRO A 91 10.33 7.23 -16.22
C PRO A 91 9.49 6.26 -15.38
N GLN A 92 8.24 6.61 -15.13
CA GLN A 92 7.33 5.83 -14.29
C GLN A 92 5.88 5.96 -14.72
N VAL A 93 5.08 4.93 -14.42
CA VAL A 93 3.62 4.96 -14.54
C VAL A 93 3.01 5.16 -13.15
N LEU A 94 2.22 6.22 -13.01
CA LEU A 94 1.54 6.60 -11.78
C LEU A 94 0.06 6.29 -11.90
N THR A 95 -0.45 5.46 -11.01
CA THR A 95 -1.83 4.94 -11.10
C THR A 95 -2.57 5.10 -9.78
N ALA A 96 -3.87 4.80 -9.81
CA ALA A 96 -4.71 4.69 -8.64
C ALA A 96 -4.76 3.23 -8.17
N TRP A 97 -4.78 3.02 -6.86
CA TRP A 97 -5.04 1.70 -6.27
C TRP A 97 -6.34 1.08 -6.82
N GLU A 98 -7.40 1.89 -6.92
CA GLU A 98 -8.72 1.50 -7.44
C GLU A 98 -8.64 0.90 -8.86
N ARG A 99 -7.79 1.47 -9.73
CA ARG A 99 -7.63 1.00 -11.11
C ARG A 99 -7.14 -0.44 -11.14
N VAL A 100 -6.05 -0.72 -10.43
CA VAL A 100 -5.47 -2.05 -10.42
C VAL A 100 -6.40 -3.05 -9.70
N TYR A 101 -7.03 -2.62 -8.61
CA TYR A 101 -8.01 -3.44 -7.91
C TYR A 101 -9.16 -3.86 -8.83
N ARG A 102 -9.74 -2.91 -9.59
CA ARG A 102 -10.84 -3.19 -10.53
C ARG A 102 -10.41 -4.16 -11.62
N LEU A 103 -9.24 -3.95 -12.23
CA LEU A 103 -8.71 -4.87 -13.25
C LEU A 103 -8.60 -6.30 -12.73
N LEU A 104 -8.07 -6.48 -11.52
CA LEU A 104 -7.96 -7.79 -10.88
C LEU A 104 -9.33 -8.35 -10.49
N ARG A 105 -10.24 -7.50 -10.01
CA ARG A 105 -11.58 -7.90 -9.58
C ARG A 105 -12.42 -8.36 -10.76
N ASP A 106 -12.38 -7.64 -11.88
CA ASP A 106 -13.11 -7.96 -13.11
C ASP A 106 -12.58 -9.23 -13.78
N ALA A 107 -11.27 -9.48 -13.67
CA ALA A 107 -10.67 -10.72 -14.15
C ALA A 107 -11.02 -11.96 -13.31
N PHE A 108 -11.46 -11.78 -12.05
CA PHE A 108 -11.74 -12.89 -11.13
C PHE A 108 -13.24 -13.26 -11.10
N PRO A 109 -13.61 -14.56 -11.25
CA PRO A 109 -15.01 -15.00 -11.32
C PRO A 109 -15.85 -14.52 -10.13
N ARG A 110 -17.07 -14.05 -10.39
CA ARG A 110 -17.93 -13.43 -9.37
C ARG A 110 -18.45 -14.45 -8.36
N GLU A 111 -18.76 -15.66 -8.83
CA GLU A 111 -19.24 -16.80 -8.06
C GLU A 111 -18.26 -17.31 -7.01
N HIS A 112 -16.96 -17.00 -7.17
CA HIS A 112 -15.89 -17.42 -6.27
C HIS A 112 -15.38 -16.28 -5.36
N TYR A 113 -16.01 -15.11 -5.42
CA TYR A 113 -15.66 -13.97 -4.59
C TYR A 113 -16.80 -13.64 -3.62
N HIS A 114 -16.62 -14.03 -2.37
CA HIS A 114 -17.62 -13.99 -1.31
C HIS A 114 -17.46 -12.72 -0.47
N ARG A 115 -18.32 -11.72 -0.72
CA ARG A 115 -18.37 -10.44 0.04
C ARG A 115 -19.08 -10.60 1.38
N GLY A 116 -18.79 -9.70 2.32
CA GLY A 116 -19.40 -9.69 3.66
C GLY A 116 -19.08 -10.94 4.50
N ARG A 117 -18.08 -11.74 4.09
CA ARG A 117 -17.73 -13.00 4.78
C ARG A 117 -16.36 -12.86 5.43
N SER A 118 -16.38 -12.66 6.74
CA SER A 118 -15.17 -12.62 7.56
C SER A 118 -14.82 -14.01 8.09
N VAL A 119 -13.61 -14.46 7.82
CA VAL A 119 -13.03 -15.64 8.48
C VAL A 119 -12.63 -15.25 9.91
N SER A 120 -13.22 -15.90 10.89
CA SER A 120 -12.99 -15.69 12.32
C SER A 120 -11.88 -16.59 12.86
N GLY A 121 -11.69 -17.76 12.26
CA GLY A 121 -10.77 -18.78 12.74
C GLY A 121 -10.37 -19.77 11.65
N PHE A 122 -9.37 -20.60 11.93
CA PHE A 122 -9.13 -21.81 11.15
C PHE A 122 -8.55 -22.93 12.02
N VAL A 123 -8.80 -24.16 11.61
CA VAL A 123 -8.12 -25.35 12.11
C VAL A 123 -7.49 -26.11 10.93
N GLN A 124 -6.35 -26.73 11.15
CA GLN A 124 -5.68 -27.50 10.10
C GLN A 124 -5.22 -28.86 10.61
N THR A 125 -5.16 -29.81 9.67
CA THR A 125 -4.57 -31.14 9.82
C THR A 125 -3.46 -31.28 8.79
N GLU A 126 -2.74 -32.41 8.83
CA GLU A 126 -1.74 -32.74 7.81
C GLU A 126 -2.30 -32.79 6.38
N ARG A 127 -3.64 -32.89 6.21
CA ARG A 127 -4.29 -33.08 4.89
C ARG A 127 -5.16 -31.91 4.43
N SER A 128 -5.66 -31.09 5.34
CA SER A 128 -6.62 -30.04 4.99
C SER A 128 -6.65 -28.90 6.00
N VAL A 129 -7.17 -27.77 5.58
CA VAL A 129 -7.51 -26.62 6.43
C VAL A 129 -9.01 -26.36 6.36
N LEU A 130 -9.59 -25.98 7.50
CA LEU A 130 -10.99 -25.63 7.67
C LEU A 130 -11.06 -24.20 8.18
N ALA A 131 -11.51 -23.28 7.33
CA ALA A 131 -11.79 -21.90 7.71
C ALA A 131 -13.17 -21.81 8.36
N GLN A 132 -13.26 -21.03 9.43
CA GLN A 132 -14.47 -20.80 10.22
C GLN A 132 -14.93 -19.36 10.03
N PHE A 133 -16.24 -19.17 9.90
CA PHE A 133 -16.86 -17.86 9.70
C PHE A 133 -17.63 -17.40 10.95
N GLY A 134 -17.89 -16.10 11.05
CA GLY A 134 -18.64 -15.53 12.18
C GLY A 134 -20.10 -15.98 12.28
N ASP A 135 -20.69 -16.47 11.19
CA ASP A 135 -22.05 -17.02 11.11
C ASP A 135 -22.12 -18.51 11.51
N GLY A 136 -21.00 -19.10 11.95
CA GLY A 136 -20.88 -20.53 12.25
C GLY A 136 -20.68 -21.41 11.00
N GLY A 137 -20.62 -20.82 9.81
CA GLY A 137 -20.28 -21.54 8.59
C GLY A 137 -18.83 -22.00 8.59
N GLU A 138 -18.53 -22.99 7.73
CA GLU A 138 -17.17 -23.50 7.54
C GLU A 138 -16.86 -23.76 6.07
N ALA A 139 -15.60 -23.62 5.68
CA ALA A 139 -15.10 -23.97 4.35
C ALA A 139 -13.82 -24.80 4.45
N LYS A 140 -13.82 -25.98 3.79
CA LYS A 140 -12.68 -26.90 3.78
C LYS A 140 -11.88 -26.80 2.49
N ALA A 141 -10.56 -26.80 2.60
CA ALA A 141 -9.63 -26.74 1.47
C ALA A 141 -8.28 -27.42 1.77
N ASP A 142 -7.40 -27.44 0.77
CA ASP A 142 -6.03 -27.96 0.90
C ASP A 142 -5.04 -26.88 1.36
N LEU A 143 -5.38 -25.60 1.12
CA LEU A 143 -4.57 -24.40 1.37
C LEU A 143 -5.44 -23.23 1.87
N LEU A 144 -4.93 -22.47 2.84
CA LEU A 144 -5.48 -21.18 3.29
C LEU A 144 -4.41 -20.10 3.11
N VAL A 145 -4.78 -18.97 2.52
CA VAL A 145 -3.89 -17.82 2.33
C VAL A 145 -4.47 -16.60 3.04
N GLY A 146 -3.78 -16.09 4.05
CA GLY A 146 -4.04 -14.81 4.68
C GLY A 146 -3.47 -13.66 3.84
N ALA A 147 -4.37 -12.91 3.21
CA ALA A 147 -4.10 -11.72 2.39
C ALA A 147 -4.93 -10.50 2.88
N ASP A 148 -5.27 -10.50 4.17
CA ASP A 148 -6.21 -9.62 4.86
C ASP A 148 -5.55 -8.35 5.47
N GLY A 149 -4.33 -8.05 5.02
CA GLY A 149 -3.66 -6.77 5.16
C GLY A 149 -3.11 -6.46 6.56
N LEU A 150 -2.89 -5.17 6.85
CA LEU A 150 -2.29 -4.67 8.10
C LEU A 150 -2.92 -5.30 9.36
N ARG A 151 -4.24 -5.44 9.38
CA ARG A 151 -5.03 -5.99 10.50
C ARG A 151 -5.32 -7.48 10.35
N SER A 152 -4.39 -8.22 9.75
CA SER A 152 -4.58 -9.64 9.44
C SER A 152 -4.96 -10.46 10.68
N SER A 153 -6.15 -11.06 10.65
CA SER A 153 -6.62 -12.00 11.68
C SER A 153 -5.92 -13.35 11.52
N ILE A 154 -5.56 -13.73 10.28
CA ILE A 154 -4.81 -14.95 10.01
C ILE A 154 -3.40 -14.87 10.61
N ARG A 155 -2.69 -13.75 10.39
CA ARG A 155 -1.39 -13.52 11.03
C ARG A 155 -1.51 -13.58 12.55
N GLN A 156 -2.52 -12.93 13.14
CA GLN A 156 -2.69 -12.91 14.60
C GLN A 156 -2.93 -14.30 15.19
N GLN A 157 -3.60 -15.21 14.48
CA GLN A 157 -3.75 -16.60 14.94
C GLN A 157 -2.44 -17.39 14.85
N CYS A 158 -1.63 -17.15 13.80
CA CYS A 158 -0.33 -17.80 13.64
C CYS A 158 0.76 -17.22 14.57
N LEU A 159 0.72 -15.92 14.82
CA LEU A 159 1.71 -15.13 15.55
C LEU A 159 1.01 -14.12 16.49
N PRO A 160 0.43 -14.57 17.62
CA PRO A 160 -0.42 -13.73 18.48
C PRO A 160 0.24 -12.49 19.06
N GLN A 161 1.56 -12.54 19.24
CA GLN A 161 2.34 -11.42 19.80
C GLN A 161 2.79 -10.41 18.75
N LEU A 162 2.60 -10.68 17.45
CA LEU A 162 3.07 -9.83 16.37
C LEU A 162 2.01 -8.81 15.96
N VAL A 163 2.16 -7.60 16.47
CA VAL A 163 1.29 -6.44 16.16
C VAL A 163 2.04 -5.37 15.36
N PRO A 164 1.36 -4.61 14.50
CA PRO A 164 1.99 -3.50 13.78
C PRO A 164 2.48 -2.41 14.73
N SER A 165 3.64 -1.83 14.43
CA SER A 165 4.24 -0.77 15.24
C SER A 165 4.03 0.59 14.58
N TYR A 166 3.51 1.57 15.34
CA TYR A 166 3.42 2.96 14.87
C TYR A 166 4.82 3.56 14.79
N VAL A 167 5.13 4.27 13.70
CA VAL A 167 6.52 4.67 13.40
C VAL A 167 6.84 6.14 13.73
N GLY A 168 5.94 6.84 14.44
CA GLY A 168 6.17 8.21 14.92
C GLY A 168 5.85 9.34 13.93
N TYR A 169 5.14 9.04 12.83
CA TYR A 169 4.64 10.05 11.90
C TYR A 169 3.36 9.60 11.18
N VAL A 170 2.63 10.59 10.68
CA VAL A 170 1.39 10.44 9.91
C VAL A 170 1.60 10.93 8.47
N ALA A 171 0.68 10.55 7.58
CA ALA A 171 0.56 11.13 6.25
C ALA A 171 -0.82 11.77 6.08
N TRP A 172 -0.85 13.04 5.68
CA TRP A 172 -2.04 13.66 5.10
C TRP A 172 -2.11 13.31 3.62
N ARG A 173 -3.27 12.87 3.16
CA ARG A 173 -3.50 12.47 1.78
C ARG A 173 -4.73 13.18 1.22
N ALA A 174 -4.72 13.41 -0.09
CA ALA A 174 -5.88 13.91 -0.81
C ALA A 174 -5.79 13.54 -2.28
N LEU A 175 -6.95 13.52 -2.94
CA LEU A 175 -7.07 13.53 -4.39
C LEU A 175 -7.74 14.82 -4.80
N ILE A 176 -7.19 15.51 -5.78
CA ILE A 176 -7.74 16.77 -6.31
C ILE A 176 -8.01 16.58 -7.79
N ALA A 177 -9.18 17.00 -8.28
CA ALA A 177 -9.48 16.96 -9.71
C ALA A 177 -8.51 17.86 -10.49
N GLU A 178 -7.99 17.39 -11.63
CA GLU A 178 -7.09 18.17 -12.49
C GLU A 178 -7.72 19.51 -12.90
N ALA A 179 -9.02 19.51 -13.22
CA ALA A 179 -9.77 20.70 -13.61
C ALA A 179 -9.83 21.80 -12.51
N ALA A 180 -9.54 21.48 -11.25
CA ALA A 180 -9.50 22.47 -10.18
C ALA A 180 -8.21 23.30 -10.17
N PHE A 181 -7.15 22.84 -10.87
CA PHE A 181 -5.85 23.50 -10.81
C PHE A 181 -5.84 24.79 -11.64
N PRO A 182 -5.37 25.92 -11.06
CA PRO A 182 -5.05 27.11 -11.85
C PRO A 182 -4.03 26.78 -12.96
N PRO A 183 -4.14 27.37 -14.18
CA PRO A 183 -3.29 27.01 -15.30
C PRO A 183 -1.77 27.10 -15.05
N THR A 184 -1.35 28.02 -14.18
CA THR A 184 0.06 28.18 -13.80
C THR A 184 0.55 27.03 -12.93
N ILE A 185 -0.20 26.71 -11.86
CA ILE A 185 0.11 25.60 -10.95
C ILE A 185 0.04 24.26 -11.66
N HIS A 186 -0.94 24.09 -12.55
CA HIS A 186 -1.06 22.89 -13.39
C HIS A 186 0.23 22.64 -14.16
N ARG A 187 0.69 23.61 -14.95
CA ARG A 187 1.92 23.48 -15.78
C ARG A 187 3.17 23.15 -14.96
N GLU A 188 3.26 23.67 -13.74
CA GLU A 188 4.43 23.46 -12.89
C GLU A 188 4.48 22.07 -12.25
N LEU A 189 3.31 21.42 -12.06
CA LEU A 189 3.20 20.20 -11.26
C LEU A 189 2.77 18.94 -12.04
N PHE A 190 1.90 19.06 -13.04
CA PHE A 190 1.12 17.91 -13.54
C PHE A 190 1.88 16.93 -14.45
N ASP A 191 3.08 17.28 -14.92
CA ASP A 191 3.87 16.44 -15.83
C ASP A 191 5.01 15.69 -15.11
N SER A 192 5.03 15.73 -13.78
CA SER A 192 6.12 15.17 -12.98
C SER A 192 5.61 14.67 -11.62
N MET A 193 6.43 13.88 -10.93
CA MET A 193 6.29 13.70 -9.49
C MET A 193 7.11 14.77 -8.79
N VAL A 194 6.44 15.63 -8.01
CA VAL A 194 7.07 16.81 -7.43
C VAL A 194 7.13 16.69 -5.91
N PHE A 195 8.25 17.09 -5.32
CA PHE A 195 8.55 17.02 -3.89
C PHE A 195 8.81 18.41 -3.31
N CYS A 196 8.49 18.58 -2.03
CA CYS A 196 8.99 19.65 -1.19
C CYS A 196 9.41 19.03 0.15
N LEU A 197 10.60 19.40 0.63
CA LEU A 197 11.27 18.74 1.75
C LEU A 197 11.55 19.72 2.91
N PRO A 198 10.52 20.21 3.62
CA PRO A 198 10.75 20.97 4.84
C PRO A 198 11.52 20.14 5.88
N PRO A 199 12.20 20.78 6.86
CA PRO A 199 12.94 20.05 7.89
C PRO A 199 12.06 19.02 8.62
N GLY A 200 12.38 17.73 8.45
CA GLY A 200 11.68 16.62 9.11
C GLY A 200 10.32 16.26 8.50
N GLU A 201 9.96 16.84 7.35
CA GLU A 201 8.69 16.58 6.66
C GLU A 201 8.94 16.26 5.17
N GLN A 202 8.01 15.55 4.55
CA GLN A 202 8.07 15.24 3.11
C GLN A 202 6.70 15.44 2.50
N PHE A 203 6.58 16.44 1.64
CA PHE A 203 5.43 16.66 0.80
C PHE A 203 5.73 16.15 -0.61
N LEU A 204 4.82 15.41 -1.20
CA LEU A 204 4.88 15.09 -2.62
C LEU A 204 3.50 15.11 -3.26
N GLY A 205 3.48 15.33 -4.56
CA GLY A 205 2.30 15.10 -5.36
C GLY A 205 2.64 14.66 -6.76
N TYR A 206 1.65 14.03 -7.41
CA TYR A 206 1.80 13.51 -8.76
C TYR A 206 0.46 13.22 -9.43
N PRO A 207 0.38 13.25 -10.77
CA PRO A 207 -0.84 12.93 -11.50
C PRO A 207 -1.17 11.43 -11.41
N ILE A 208 -2.45 11.12 -11.36
CA ILE A 208 -3.00 9.77 -11.49
C ILE A 208 -4.26 9.82 -12.36
N ALA A 209 -4.77 8.66 -12.78
CA ALA A 209 -6.00 8.60 -13.54
C ALA A 209 -7.21 9.23 -12.81
N GLY A 210 -8.12 9.78 -13.61
CA GLY A 210 -9.42 10.29 -13.17
C GLY A 210 -10.35 9.19 -12.66
N PRO A 211 -11.59 9.55 -12.27
CA PRO A 211 -12.65 8.57 -12.08
C PRO A 211 -12.77 7.66 -13.32
N ASN A 212 -13.07 6.38 -13.11
CA ASN A 212 -13.19 5.38 -14.18
C ASN A 212 -11.93 5.23 -15.07
N ASN A 213 -10.75 5.54 -14.53
CA ASN A 213 -9.48 5.51 -15.25
C ASN A 213 -9.39 6.49 -16.42
N ASP A 214 -10.00 7.67 -16.30
CA ASP A 214 -9.87 8.69 -17.34
C ASP A 214 -8.46 9.30 -17.35
N LEU A 215 -7.72 9.05 -18.43
CA LEU A 215 -6.36 9.56 -18.62
C LEU A 215 -6.32 10.87 -19.44
N ARG A 216 -7.47 11.35 -19.93
CA ARG A 216 -7.52 12.56 -20.75
C ARG A 216 -7.15 13.79 -19.93
N PRO A 217 -6.30 14.70 -20.44
CA PRO A 217 -6.01 15.96 -19.78
C PRO A 217 -7.29 16.72 -19.40
N GLY A 218 -7.33 17.23 -18.17
CA GLY A 218 -8.49 17.87 -17.53
C GLY A 218 -9.41 16.91 -16.79
N GLN A 219 -9.33 15.60 -17.05
CA GLN A 219 -10.16 14.57 -16.38
C GLN A 219 -9.38 13.78 -15.32
N ARG A 220 -8.06 13.97 -15.24
CA ARG A 220 -7.20 13.23 -14.31
C ARG A 220 -7.37 13.74 -12.87
N ARG A 221 -6.65 13.12 -11.94
CA ARG A 221 -6.57 13.56 -10.53
C ARG A 221 -5.11 13.79 -10.16
N TYR A 222 -4.89 14.63 -9.15
CA TYR A 222 -3.59 14.86 -8.54
C TYR A 222 -3.58 14.22 -7.16
N ASN A 223 -2.69 13.24 -6.96
CA ASN A 223 -2.48 12.60 -5.68
C ASN A 223 -1.55 13.44 -4.81
N VAL A 224 -1.93 13.66 -3.55
CA VAL A 224 -1.16 14.41 -2.57
C VAL A 224 -0.79 13.51 -1.41
N VAL A 225 0.47 13.57 -0.95
CA VAL A 225 0.92 12.93 0.28
C VAL A 225 1.84 13.88 1.04
N TRP A 226 1.54 14.12 2.31
CA TRP A 226 2.38 14.92 3.19
C TRP A 226 2.66 14.19 4.50
N TYR A 227 3.89 13.70 4.63
CA TYR A 227 4.38 13.06 5.83
C TYR A 227 4.82 14.08 6.86
N ARG A 228 4.32 13.93 8.09
CA ARG A 228 4.59 14.85 9.19
C ARG A 228 4.83 14.09 10.50
N PRO A 229 5.84 14.48 11.28
CA PRO A 229 6.06 13.96 12.62
C PRO A 229 4.81 14.07 13.48
N ALA A 230 4.50 13.01 14.22
CA ALA A 230 3.40 13.00 15.17
C ALA A 230 3.74 12.00 16.29
N ASP A 231 4.14 12.52 17.44
CA ASP A 231 4.42 11.71 18.63
C ASP A 231 3.19 10.90 19.05
N GLU A 232 3.41 9.66 19.49
CA GLU A 232 2.34 8.71 19.81
C GLU A 232 1.53 9.13 21.04
N GLY A 233 2.21 9.59 22.09
CA GLY A 233 1.59 9.91 23.38
C GLY A 233 0.76 11.20 23.36
N SER A 234 1.04 12.09 22.41
CA SER A 234 0.43 13.42 22.33
C SER A 234 -0.26 13.69 20.99
N GLU A 235 0.52 13.92 19.94
CA GLU A 235 0.02 14.43 18.67
C GLU A 235 -0.82 13.40 17.91
N LEU A 236 -0.39 12.13 17.86
CA LEU A 236 -1.17 11.07 17.22
C LEU A 236 -2.53 10.91 17.91
N LYS A 237 -2.54 10.83 19.24
CA LYS A 237 -3.76 10.73 20.04
C LYS A 237 -4.69 11.91 19.74
N ARG A 238 -4.17 13.12 19.68
CA ARG A 238 -4.91 14.34 19.36
C ARG A 238 -5.52 14.30 17.96
N LEU A 239 -4.76 13.81 16.98
CA LEU A 239 -5.17 13.68 15.58
C LEU A 239 -6.20 12.56 15.36
N LEU A 240 -6.16 11.51 16.17
CA LEU A 240 -7.09 10.38 16.13
C LEU A 240 -8.31 10.54 17.05
N THR A 241 -8.44 11.67 17.76
CA THR A 241 -9.61 11.97 18.60
C THR A 241 -10.59 12.85 17.83
N ASP A 242 -11.84 12.38 17.71
CA ASP A 242 -12.91 13.09 17.01
C ASP A 242 -13.58 14.17 17.89
N GLU A 243 -14.54 14.91 17.33
CA GLU A 243 -15.26 16.00 18.02
C GLU A 243 -16.07 15.50 19.22
N THR A 244 -16.36 14.19 19.34
CA THR A 244 -17.06 13.61 20.49
C THR A 244 -16.11 13.25 21.64
N GLY A 245 -14.80 13.34 21.42
CA GLY A 245 -13.78 12.91 22.37
C GLY A 245 -13.40 11.43 22.23
N THR A 246 -13.92 10.72 21.22
CA THR A 246 -13.58 9.30 20.98
C THR A 246 -12.23 9.21 20.26
N THR A 247 -11.26 8.53 20.87
CA THR A 247 -9.95 8.25 20.24
C THR A 247 -10.00 6.94 19.44
N HIS A 248 -9.78 7.05 18.13
CA HIS A 248 -9.70 5.92 17.20
C HIS A 248 -8.31 5.25 17.29
N THR A 249 -8.23 3.92 17.21
CA THR A 249 -6.99 3.18 17.55
C THR A 249 -5.95 3.08 16.43
N ILE A 250 -6.38 3.00 15.16
CA ILE A 250 -5.47 2.77 14.02
C ILE A 250 -5.63 3.85 12.94
N SER A 251 -6.86 4.30 12.72
CA SER A 251 -7.17 5.28 11.69
C SER A 251 -8.49 5.95 12.05
N ILE A 252 -8.58 7.24 11.77
CA ILE A 252 -9.81 8.01 11.92
C ILE A 252 -10.54 8.09 10.56
N PRO A 253 -11.87 7.87 10.50
CA PRO A 253 -12.64 8.11 9.29
C PRO A 253 -12.55 9.59 8.85
N PRO A 254 -12.42 9.91 7.55
CA PRO A 254 -12.24 11.28 7.08
C PRO A 254 -13.29 12.29 7.60
N PRO A 255 -14.61 11.95 7.63
CA PRO A 255 -15.62 12.86 8.15
C PRO A 255 -15.50 13.17 9.65
N LEU A 256 -14.76 12.34 10.39
CA LEU A 256 -14.56 12.49 11.84
C LEU A 256 -13.27 13.23 12.19
N ILE A 257 -12.43 13.57 11.21
CA ILE A 257 -11.23 14.39 11.44
C ILE A 257 -11.68 15.77 11.91
N ARG A 258 -11.21 16.18 13.09
CA ARG A 258 -11.57 17.47 13.69
C ARG A 258 -11.20 18.64 12.80
N ARG A 259 -12.07 19.64 12.75
CA ARG A 259 -11.85 20.86 11.94
C ARG A 259 -10.58 21.60 12.35
N GLU A 260 -10.27 21.58 13.65
CA GLU A 260 -9.05 22.14 14.21
C GLU A 260 -7.78 21.49 13.62
N ALA A 261 -7.75 20.16 13.49
CA ALA A 261 -6.61 19.45 12.93
C ALA A 261 -6.38 19.80 11.45
N ILE A 262 -7.48 19.92 10.69
CA ILE A 262 -7.45 20.37 9.28
C ILE A 262 -6.96 21.82 9.18
N ALA A 263 -7.43 22.72 10.06
CA ALA A 263 -6.99 24.11 10.09
C ALA A 263 -5.49 24.22 10.40
N GLN A 264 -4.98 23.42 11.35
CA GLN A 264 -3.55 23.37 11.68
C GLN A 264 -2.71 22.80 10.54
N MET A 265 -3.18 21.77 9.84
CA MET A 265 -2.55 21.26 8.63
C MET A 265 -2.42 22.38 7.58
N ARG A 266 -3.50 23.13 7.31
CA ARG A 266 -3.47 24.25 6.35
C ARG A 266 -2.53 25.37 6.79
N ALA A 267 -2.56 25.77 8.06
CA ALA A 267 -1.66 26.79 8.60
C ALA A 267 -0.18 26.37 8.52
N ALA A 268 0.12 25.09 8.77
CA ALA A 268 1.47 24.55 8.60
C ALA A 268 1.90 24.57 7.12
N ALA A 269 0.99 24.28 6.18
CA ALA A 269 1.30 24.32 4.76
C ALA A 269 1.73 25.72 4.30
N GLU A 270 1.02 26.76 4.76
CA GLU A 270 1.35 28.16 4.46
C GLU A 270 2.75 28.57 4.91
N ARG A 271 3.22 27.99 6.02
CA ARG A 271 4.52 28.30 6.60
C ARG A 271 5.66 27.49 5.98
N LEU A 272 5.41 26.22 5.68
CA LEU A 272 6.47 25.24 5.41
C LEU A 272 6.66 24.90 3.93
N LEU A 273 5.58 24.94 3.14
CA LEU A 273 5.61 24.40 1.78
C LEU A 273 5.96 25.47 0.74
N ALA A 274 6.41 25.02 -0.42
CA ALA A 274 6.56 25.84 -1.62
C ALA A 274 5.22 26.48 -2.02
N PRO A 275 5.19 27.69 -2.61
CA PRO A 275 3.96 28.38 -3.04
C PRO A 275 3.00 27.50 -3.86
N GLN A 276 3.55 26.65 -4.73
CA GLN A 276 2.79 25.69 -5.52
C GLN A 276 2.00 24.71 -4.66
N PHE A 277 2.64 24.15 -3.63
CA PHE A 277 1.98 23.21 -2.73
C PHE A 277 1.06 23.90 -1.72
N ARG A 278 1.27 25.18 -1.40
CA ARG A 278 0.27 25.97 -0.65
C ARG A 278 -1.03 26.06 -1.44
N ALA A 279 -0.94 26.35 -2.74
CA ALA A 279 -2.11 26.35 -3.62
C ALA A 279 -2.78 24.97 -3.66
N VAL A 280 -2.01 23.88 -3.77
CA VAL A 280 -2.52 22.50 -3.69
C VAL A 280 -3.27 22.25 -2.39
N VAL A 281 -2.68 22.57 -1.23
CA VAL A 281 -3.33 22.32 0.08
C VAL A 281 -4.61 23.14 0.23
N ARG A 282 -4.69 24.36 -0.33
CA ARG A 282 -5.93 25.15 -0.33
C ARG A 282 -7.07 24.47 -1.09
N MET A 283 -6.77 23.72 -2.15
CA MET A 283 -7.75 22.98 -2.97
C MET A 283 -8.21 21.66 -2.35
N ILE A 284 -7.57 21.17 -1.29
CA ILE A 284 -7.99 19.92 -0.63
C ILE A 284 -9.35 20.15 0.03
N GLU A 285 -10.37 19.41 -0.38
CA GLU A 285 -11.70 19.43 0.25
C GLU A 285 -11.78 18.40 1.38
N GLU A 286 -11.44 17.15 1.07
CA GLU A 286 -11.53 16.00 1.99
C GLU A 286 -10.13 15.41 2.25
N PRO A 287 -9.40 15.89 3.27
CA PRO A 287 -8.12 15.31 3.65
C PRO A 287 -8.33 13.96 4.34
N ILE A 288 -7.43 13.03 4.08
CA ILE A 288 -7.36 11.73 4.74
C ILE A 288 -6.13 11.72 5.63
N LEU A 289 -6.29 11.31 6.89
CA LEU A 289 -5.19 11.12 7.81
C LEU A 289 -4.83 9.63 7.90
N GLN A 290 -3.57 9.30 7.61
CA GLN A 290 -3.04 7.95 7.69
C GLN A 290 -1.86 7.90 8.68
N PRO A 291 -2.03 7.34 9.88
CA PRO A 291 -0.90 6.95 10.71
C PRO A 291 -0.08 5.86 10.02
N ILE A 292 1.25 5.99 10.09
CA ILE A 292 2.15 5.06 9.43
C ILE A 292 2.57 3.97 10.42
N TYR A 293 2.44 2.73 9.96
CA TYR A 293 2.87 1.55 10.69
C TYR A 293 3.89 0.78 9.84
N ASP A 294 4.76 0.04 10.50
CA ASP A 294 5.49 -1.05 9.86
C ASP A 294 5.32 -2.37 10.63
N LEU A 295 5.52 -3.47 9.91
CA LEU A 295 5.46 -4.82 10.47
C LEU A 295 6.36 -5.73 9.66
N GLU A 296 7.12 -6.55 10.37
CA GLU A 296 8.00 -7.57 9.83
C GLU A 296 7.64 -8.91 10.47
N THR A 297 7.31 -9.91 9.66
CA THR A 297 7.03 -11.26 10.18
C THR A 297 8.30 -12.12 10.22
N PRO A 298 8.49 -12.96 11.24
CA PRO A 298 9.57 -13.94 11.26
C PRO A 298 9.30 -15.13 10.32
N ARG A 299 8.04 -15.36 9.93
CA ARG A 299 7.58 -16.51 9.14
C ARG A 299 6.39 -16.15 8.26
N MET A 300 6.26 -16.81 7.11
CA MET A 300 5.16 -16.66 6.16
C MET A 300 4.37 -17.96 5.95
N ALA A 301 4.88 -19.12 6.36
CA ALA A 301 4.27 -20.44 6.16
C ALA A 301 4.05 -21.18 7.49
N PHE A 302 2.86 -21.75 7.67
CA PHE A 302 2.40 -22.42 8.89
C PHE A 302 1.60 -23.68 8.53
N GLY A 303 2.30 -24.78 8.21
CA GLY A 303 1.65 -25.99 7.70
C GLY A 303 1.02 -25.73 6.33
N ARG A 304 -0.31 -25.77 6.26
CA ARG A 304 -1.13 -25.49 5.07
C ARG A 304 -1.65 -24.06 5.00
N VAL A 305 -1.14 -23.18 5.86
CA VAL A 305 -1.50 -21.76 5.90
C VAL A 305 -0.32 -20.91 5.48
N ALA A 306 -0.56 -19.93 4.61
CA ALA A 306 0.42 -18.91 4.26
C ALA A 306 -0.12 -17.50 4.56
N ILE A 307 0.75 -16.55 4.87
CA ILE A 307 0.41 -15.12 4.92
C ILE A 307 1.24 -14.36 3.88
N ILE A 308 0.61 -13.43 3.14
CA ILE A 308 1.24 -12.70 2.02
C ILE A 308 0.89 -11.21 2.05
N GLY A 309 1.62 -10.40 1.28
CA GLY A 309 1.32 -8.97 1.17
C GLY A 309 1.42 -8.27 2.53
N ASP A 310 0.51 -7.35 2.81
CA ASP A 310 0.50 -6.59 4.08
C ASP A 310 0.07 -7.44 5.29
N ALA A 311 -0.45 -8.66 5.08
CA ALA A 311 -0.63 -9.60 6.18
C ALA A 311 0.72 -10.07 6.75
N ALA A 312 1.75 -10.18 5.91
CA ALA A 312 3.09 -10.64 6.27
C ALA A 312 4.09 -9.50 6.54
N PHE A 313 4.13 -8.51 5.65
CA PHE A 313 5.09 -7.40 5.72
C PHE A 313 4.40 -6.10 5.37
N VAL A 314 4.36 -5.15 6.31
CA VAL A 314 3.81 -3.82 6.11
C VAL A 314 4.97 -2.85 5.96
N ALA A 315 5.23 -2.41 4.72
CA ALA A 315 6.29 -1.46 4.42
C ALA A 315 5.80 -0.02 4.61
N ARG A 316 6.69 0.86 5.09
CA ARG A 316 6.43 2.31 5.06
C ARG A 316 6.28 2.76 3.60
N PRO A 317 5.34 3.66 3.26
CA PRO A 317 4.95 3.86 1.87
C PRO A 317 6.02 4.52 0.98
N HIS A 318 7.09 5.07 1.57
CA HIS A 318 8.22 5.70 0.86
C HIS A 318 8.89 4.80 -0.18
N VAL A 319 8.90 3.48 0.04
CA VAL A 319 9.48 2.52 -0.92
C VAL A 319 8.54 2.28 -2.11
N ALA A 320 7.25 2.61 -1.98
CA ALA A 320 6.19 2.27 -2.93
C ALA A 320 6.21 0.79 -3.37
N ALA A 321 6.54 -0.11 -2.44
CA ALA A 321 6.71 -1.54 -2.71
C ALA A 321 5.45 -2.38 -2.42
N GLY A 322 4.44 -1.83 -1.74
CA GLY A 322 3.36 -2.63 -1.14
C GLY A 322 2.67 -3.58 -2.14
N VAL A 323 2.24 -3.03 -3.28
CA VAL A 323 1.57 -3.81 -4.33
C VAL A 323 2.53 -4.72 -5.09
N ALA A 324 3.73 -4.24 -5.44
CA ALA A 324 4.73 -5.03 -6.16
C ALA A 324 5.16 -6.27 -5.35
N LYS A 325 5.45 -6.05 -4.05
CA LYS A 325 5.74 -7.11 -3.09
C LYS A 325 4.60 -8.13 -3.02
N ALA A 326 3.36 -7.68 -2.98
CA ALA A 326 2.21 -8.57 -2.97
C ALA A 326 2.08 -9.41 -4.25
N ALA A 327 2.39 -8.83 -5.42
CA ALA A 327 2.43 -9.54 -6.69
C ALA A 327 3.53 -10.61 -6.69
N ASP A 328 4.73 -10.27 -6.24
CA ASP A 328 5.83 -11.22 -6.12
C ASP A 328 5.54 -12.36 -5.13
N ASP A 329 4.96 -12.03 -3.97
CA ASP A 329 4.58 -13.03 -2.96
C ASP A 329 3.58 -14.03 -3.56
N ALA A 330 2.56 -13.52 -4.26
CA ALA A 330 1.56 -14.33 -4.94
C ALA A 330 2.17 -15.21 -6.05
N ALA A 331 3.06 -14.63 -6.87
CA ALA A 331 3.72 -15.35 -7.96
C ALA A 331 4.66 -16.45 -7.45
N ALA A 332 5.49 -16.16 -6.44
CA ALA A 332 6.38 -17.13 -5.83
C ALA A 332 5.60 -18.27 -5.16
N MET A 333 4.51 -17.95 -4.45
CA MET A 333 3.66 -18.95 -3.82
C MET A 333 2.99 -19.87 -4.85
N ALA A 334 2.39 -19.30 -5.90
CA ALA A 334 1.74 -20.06 -6.96
C ALA A 334 2.74 -20.97 -7.70
N ALA A 335 3.94 -20.47 -8.02
CA ALA A 335 5.00 -21.26 -8.65
C ALA A 335 5.49 -22.41 -7.76
N ALA A 336 5.65 -22.17 -6.46
CA ALA A 336 6.08 -23.21 -5.53
C ALA A 336 5.03 -24.33 -5.39
N LEU A 337 3.73 -24.00 -5.48
CA LEU A 337 2.61 -24.93 -5.32
C LEU A 337 2.30 -25.76 -6.58
N ASP A 338 2.85 -25.39 -7.73
CA ASP A 338 2.72 -26.14 -8.99
C ASP A 338 3.52 -27.45 -8.93
N ALA A 339 4.69 -27.43 -8.28
CA ALA A 339 5.65 -28.53 -8.29
C ALA A 339 5.44 -29.58 -7.18
N ASP A 340 4.80 -29.23 -6.06
CA ASP A 340 4.87 -30.04 -4.84
C ASP A 340 3.54 -30.20 -4.09
N GLU A 341 3.61 -30.93 -2.97
CA GLU A 341 2.61 -30.87 -1.92
C GLU A 341 2.64 -29.53 -1.18
N VAL A 342 1.52 -29.19 -0.52
CA VAL A 342 1.29 -27.83 0.02
C VAL A 342 2.36 -27.39 1.01
N GLU A 343 2.67 -28.19 2.04
CA GLU A 343 3.60 -27.72 3.09
C GLU A 343 5.05 -27.56 2.62
N PRO A 344 5.65 -28.53 1.86
CA PRO A 344 6.97 -28.30 1.26
C PRO A 344 6.99 -27.09 0.32
N ALA A 345 5.94 -26.89 -0.47
CA ALA A 345 5.81 -25.72 -1.33
C ALA A 345 5.81 -24.41 -0.55
N LEU A 346 5.01 -24.31 0.52
CA LEU A 346 4.94 -23.11 1.34
C LEU A 346 6.27 -22.82 2.07
N ARG A 347 7.01 -23.86 2.46
CA ARG A 347 8.38 -23.68 3.02
C ARG A 347 9.35 -23.08 2.01
N ARG A 348 9.30 -23.52 0.74
CA ARG A 348 10.15 -22.92 -0.30
C ARG A 348 9.74 -21.50 -0.66
N PHE A 349 8.43 -21.25 -0.73
CA PHE A 349 7.89 -19.89 -0.88
C PHE A 349 8.42 -18.97 0.25
N GLU A 350 8.33 -19.39 1.51
CA GLU A 350 8.86 -18.63 2.65
C GLU A 350 10.36 -18.40 2.51
N ALA A 351 11.14 -19.45 2.21
CA ALA A 351 12.60 -19.34 2.05
C ALA A 351 13.00 -18.32 0.97
N GLN A 352 12.21 -18.21 -0.11
CA GLN A 352 12.43 -17.24 -1.17
C GLN A 352 11.99 -15.81 -0.77
N ARG A 353 10.82 -15.66 -0.16
CA ARG A 353 10.17 -14.35 0.02
C ARG A 353 10.49 -13.66 1.33
N LEU A 354 10.77 -14.41 2.40
CA LEU A 354 11.08 -13.85 3.70
C LEU A 354 12.31 -12.91 3.67
N PRO A 355 13.46 -13.28 3.04
CA PRO A 355 14.61 -12.37 2.96
C PRO A 355 14.31 -11.09 2.15
N VAL A 356 13.53 -11.21 1.07
CA VAL A 356 13.13 -10.06 0.25
C VAL A 356 12.21 -9.12 1.03
N GLY A 357 11.23 -9.67 1.76
CA GLY A 357 10.37 -8.90 2.65
C GLY A 357 11.17 -8.09 3.68
N ARG A 358 12.19 -8.71 4.29
CA ARG A 358 13.09 -8.02 5.23
C ARG A 358 13.86 -6.87 4.59
N ARG A 359 14.45 -7.08 3.40
CA ARG A 359 15.15 -6.02 2.65
C ARG A 359 14.23 -4.83 2.34
N ILE A 360 12.97 -5.10 1.95
CA ILE A 360 11.98 -4.06 1.69
C ILE A 360 11.67 -3.27 2.97
N ILE A 361 11.46 -3.94 4.11
CA ILE A 361 11.21 -3.27 5.38
C ILE A 361 12.42 -2.45 5.83
N GLU A 362 13.63 -2.99 5.70
CA GLU A 362 14.86 -2.26 6.02
C GLU A 362 14.99 -1.00 5.18
N ARG A 363 14.78 -1.11 3.86
CA ARG A 363 14.76 0.04 2.95
C ARG A 363 13.68 1.04 3.34
N ALA A 364 12.49 0.58 3.71
CA ALA A 364 11.40 1.44 4.13
C ALA A 364 11.73 2.22 5.39
N ARG A 365 12.32 1.55 6.39
CA ARG A 365 12.78 2.16 7.64
C ARG A 365 13.86 3.19 7.36
N HIS A 366 14.79 2.86 6.48
CA HIS A 366 15.86 3.76 6.05
C HIS A 366 15.34 5.05 5.40
N LEU A 367 14.46 4.94 4.39
CA LEU A 367 13.89 6.11 3.71
C LEU A 367 13.02 6.96 4.65
N GLY A 368 12.29 6.33 5.58
CA GLY A 368 11.43 7.03 6.53
C GLY A 368 12.13 7.56 7.78
N ALA A 369 13.44 7.33 7.96
CA ALA A 369 14.13 7.61 9.21
C ALA A 369 14.13 9.10 9.58
N TYR A 370 14.22 9.99 8.59
CA TYR A 370 14.33 11.42 8.81
C TYR A 370 13.00 12.12 9.17
N LEU A 371 11.88 11.39 9.07
CA LEU A 371 10.51 11.88 9.30
C LEU A 371 9.99 11.60 10.72
N GLN A 372 10.75 10.86 11.53
CA GLN A 372 10.32 10.45 12.87
C GLN A 372 10.33 11.63 13.85
N ALA A 373 9.28 11.74 14.68
CA ALA A 373 9.17 12.77 15.71
C ALA A 373 10.26 12.67 16.79
N THR A 374 10.69 11.45 17.11
CA THR A 374 11.76 11.18 18.06
C THR A 374 12.88 10.46 17.31
N GLN A 375 14.11 10.97 17.44
CA GLN A 375 15.30 10.37 16.84
C GLN A 375 16.40 10.26 17.88
N THR A 376 16.99 9.08 18.00
CA THR A 376 18.28 8.90 18.67
C THR A 376 19.38 9.69 17.95
N ALA A 377 20.52 9.92 18.60
CA ALA A 377 21.64 10.66 18.01
C ALA A 377 22.21 9.95 16.75
N GLU A 378 22.21 8.62 16.75
CA GLU A 378 22.63 7.79 15.62
C GLU A 378 21.64 7.87 14.44
N GLU A 379 20.33 7.84 14.72
CA GLU A 379 19.29 8.04 13.70
C GLU A 379 19.32 9.46 13.11
N ARG A 380 19.67 10.46 13.93
CA ARG A 380 19.91 11.84 13.48
C ARG A 380 21.13 11.95 12.56
N ALA A 381 22.21 11.20 12.83
CA ALA A 381 23.39 11.20 11.97
C ALA A 381 23.12 10.48 10.63
N ARG A 382 22.43 9.33 10.67
CA ARG A 382 22.05 8.55 9.47
C ARG A 382 21.04 9.30 8.60
N SER A 383 20.09 10.04 9.20
CA SER A 383 19.07 10.84 8.49
C SER A 383 19.60 12.07 7.73
N ARG A 384 20.80 12.58 8.04
CA ARG A 384 21.38 13.76 7.35
C ARG A 384 21.60 13.52 5.86
N ARG A 385 21.96 12.30 5.44
CA ARG A 385 22.13 11.95 4.02
C ARG A 385 20.79 11.88 3.27
N HIS A 386 19.67 11.63 3.97
CA HIS A 386 18.34 11.45 3.38
C HIS A 386 17.52 12.74 3.27
N ARG A 387 18.12 13.89 3.64
CA ARG A 387 17.56 15.22 3.38
C ARG A 387 18.05 15.83 2.06
N ILE A 388 18.96 15.15 1.39
CA ILE A 388 19.57 15.63 0.15
C ILE A 388 18.55 15.39 -0.98
N PRO A 389 18.08 16.45 -1.68
CA PRO A 389 17.07 16.33 -2.73
C PRO A 389 17.38 15.23 -3.75
N GLU A 390 18.64 15.10 -4.15
CA GLU A 390 19.11 14.09 -5.11
C GLU A 390 18.85 12.66 -4.60
N ALA A 391 19.14 12.38 -3.33
CA ALA A 391 18.90 11.06 -2.73
C ALA A 391 17.39 10.76 -2.64
N VAL A 392 16.57 11.73 -2.22
CA VAL A 392 15.11 11.53 -2.15
C VAL A 392 14.52 11.23 -3.53
N LEU A 393 14.98 11.95 -4.57
CA LEU A 393 14.52 11.76 -5.94
C LEU A 393 14.95 10.42 -6.54
N ALA A 394 16.18 9.97 -6.25
CA ALA A 394 16.69 8.71 -6.78
C ALA A 394 16.11 7.48 -6.06
N GLU A 395 15.80 7.60 -4.76
CA GLU A 395 15.57 6.45 -3.89
C GLU A 395 14.09 6.21 -3.52
N THR A 396 13.26 7.25 -3.49
CA THR A 396 11.84 7.12 -3.14
C THR A 396 11.09 6.37 -4.23
N ALA A 397 10.23 5.42 -3.87
CA ALA A 397 9.39 4.71 -4.82
C ALA A 397 10.11 3.99 -5.98
N VAL A 398 11.33 3.51 -5.73
CA VAL A 398 12.16 2.72 -6.67
C VAL A 398 12.61 1.43 -5.99
N LEU A 399 12.62 0.31 -6.74
CA LEU A 399 12.92 -1.04 -6.23
C LEU A 399 14.25 -1.63 -6.71
N ASP A 400 15.12 -0.83 -7.32
CA ASP A 400 16.38 -1.32 -7.93
C ASP A 400 17.30 -2.03 -6.92
N PHE A 401 17.22 -1.65 -5.63
CA PHE A 401 17.92 -2.31 -4.53
C PHE A 401 17.56 -3.79 -4.33
N LEU A 402 16.53 -4.32 -5.01
CA LEU A 402 16.19 -5.76 -4.98
C LEU A 402 16.94 -6.57 -6.05
N ARG A 403 17.59 -5.90 -7.00
CA ARG A 403 18.36 -6.52 -8.09
C ARG A 403 19.85 -6.63 -7.78
N GLU A 404 20.29 -5.95 -6.72
CA GLU A 404 21.59 -6.11 -6.05
C GLU A 404 21.58 -7.32 -5.12
#